data_AF-A0A7G5ZHD1-F1
#
_entry.id   AF-A0A7G5ZHD1-F1
#
_cell.length_a   1.000
_cell.length_b   1.000
_cell.length_c   1.000
_cell.angle_alpha   90.00
_cell.angle_beta   90.00
_cell.angle_gamma   90.00
#
_symmetry.space_group_name_H-M   'P 1'
#
loop_
_entity.id
_entity.type
_entity.pdbx_description
1 polymer ?
#
loop_
_entity_poly.entity_id
_entity_poly.type
_entity_poly.pdbx_seq_one_letter_code
_entity_poly.pdbx_strand_id
1 'polypeptide(L)'
;MHRFTGLCTAFLLVSAVPQVHAQEQPSLAVAVDVRHVSQDLWRVDYRFAHPVTAVRLHSIGAFRKQEWKVLTSGMAMTSGQDFDVIASKGKPFKAASVEIRTFDGWSPKEYVSFNRFSDGGTSVYLGHLQGDVEQGNKTVSMRTDFHLSGLARENVIAPPANRLQSGGTRGYAYFGPAQAVPAGGAKVLMDPRTPLWLRETILDVGAKTSGYYEKAYGRALKDELLIMVSVGNLESPGFSMKGGAIMGAGQISYLLEGKQVQLDHPKLREAAIKTVAHEMAHIWQMAVSRGGVGDDQGPWIHEGGAEAMALDALARTGLFSEEGVKAYRAKQAATCEQLGGAVDTYDGIYACGLMRFDKLGVGIVPLWRAMMEAAEATGAAYSQQMIDTIVSAK
;
A
#
# COMPACT_ATOMS: atom_id res chain seq x y z
N MET A 1 75.37 26.94 7.63
CA MET A 1 74.42 27.11 6.51
C MET A 1 73.01 26.85 7.01
N HIS A 2 72.08 27.66 6.52
CA HIS A 2 70.71 27.93 7.00
C HIS A 2 69.72 26.76 6.99
N ARG A 3 68.60 26.99 7.74
CA ARG A 3 67.17 26.58 7.58
C ARG A 3 66.68 25.67 8.74
N PHE A 4 65.82 26.10 9.71
CA PHE A 4 64.41 26.58 9.64
C PHE A 4 63.59 25.73 8.66
N THR A 5 62.50 25.02 8.95
CA THR A 5 61.21 25.23 9.67
C THR A 5 60.46 23.88 9.45
N GLY A 6 59.55 23.35 10.26
CA GLY A 6 58.39 23.97 10.88
C GLY A 6 57.45 22.87 11.42
N LEU A 7 56.75 23.21 12.51
CA LEU A 7 55.62 22.48 13.08
C LEU A 7 54.47 22.33 12.08
N CYS A 8 53.80 21.18 12.10
CA CYS A 8 52.39 21.07 11.69
C CYS A 8 51.68 20.08 12.62
N THR A 9 51.13 20.63 13.72
CA THR A 9 50.19 19.94 14.60
C THR A 9 48.82 19.96 13.91
N ALA A 10 48.42 18.82 13.33
CA ALA A 10 47.07 18.67 12.79
C ALA A 10 46.07 18.45 13.94
N PHE A 11 45.27 19.48 14.24
CA PHE A 11 44.08 19.37 15.07
C PHE A 11 43.03 18.52 14.33
N LEU A 12 42.88 17.26 14.73
CA LEU A 12 41.72 16.44 14.37
C LEU A 12 40.50 16.94 15.14
N LEU A 13 39.77 17.86 14.53
CA LEU A 13 38.40 18.19 14.92
C LEU A 13 37.53 16.96 14.65
N VAL A 14 37.27 16.17 15.69
CA VAL A 14 36.22 15.15 15.69
C VAL A 14 34.89 15.89 15.64
N SER A 15 34.37 16.09 14.43
CA SER A 15 32.99 16.52 14.23
C SER A 15 32.07 15.40 14.71
N ALA A 16 31.63 15.48 15.96
CA ALA A 16 30.54 14.66 16.46
C ALA A 16 29.28 15.05 15.68
N VAL A 17 28.97 14.29 14.63
CA VAL A 17 27.67 14.37 13.97
C VAL A 17 26.64 13.91 14.99
N PRO A 18 25.67 14.76 15.40
CA PRO A 18 24.63 14.30 16.29
C PRO A 18 23.89 13.17 15.58
N GLN A 19 23.92 11.97 16.18
CA GLN A 19 23.02 10.91 15.80
C GLN A 19 21.62 11.41 16.14
N VAL A 20 20.92 11.94 15.14
CA VAL A 20 19.47 12.14 15.20
C VAL A 20 18.87 10.74 15.21
N HIS A 21 18.75 10.16 16.41
CA HIS A 21 17.86 9.03 16.61
C HIS A 21 16.45 9.56 16.32
N ALA A 22 15.85 9.06 15.24
CA ALA A 22 14.43 9.27 14.99
C ALA A 22 13.69 8.80 16.25
N GLN A 23 13.12 9.75 16.98
CA GLN A 23 12.41 9.48 18.21
C GLN A 23 11.18 8.65 17.84
N GLU A 24 11.13 7.38 18.26
CA GLU A 24 9.95 6.54 18.04
C GLU A 24 8.73 7.29 18.59
N GLN A 25 7.75 7.54 17.72
CA GLN A 25 6.52 8.17 18.15
C GLN A 25 5.86 7.29 19.22
N PRO A 26 5.40 7.89 20.33
CA PRO A 26 4.76 7.13 21.39
C PRO A 26 3.51 6.42 20.85
N SER A 27 3.48 5.10 20.98
CA SER A 27 2.35 4.27 20.56
C SER A 27 1.86 3.40 21.72
N LEU A 28 0.55 3.12 21.73
CA LEU A 28 -0.06 2.21 22.71
C LEU A 28 -0.25 0.83 22.08
N ALA A 29 0.23 -0.21 22.76
CA ALA A 29 -0.06 -1.59 22.37
C ALA A 29 -1.55 -1.91 22.54
N VAL A 30 -2.18 -2.41 21.47
CA VAL A 30 -3.59 -2.82 21.45
C VAL A 30 -3.73 -4.18 20.79
N ALA A 31 -4.35 -5.14 21.48
CA ALA A 31 -4.76 -6.39 20.85
C ALA A 31 -6.15 -6.22 20.23
N VAL A 32 -6.32 -6.64 18.99
CA VAL A 32 -7.56 -6.52 18.22
C VAL A 32 -7.97 -7.90 17.71
N ASP A 33 -9.03 -8.48 18.29
CA ASP A 33 -9.59 -9.74 17.82
C ASP A 33 -10.68 -9.46 16.80
N VAL A 34 -10.49 -9.90 15.55
CA VAL A 34 -11.47 -9.80 14.46
C VAL A 34 -12.06 -11.19 14.23
N ARG A 35 -13.37 -11.31 14.45
CA ARG A 35 -14.08 -12.59 14.33
C ARG A 35 -15.22 -12.49 13.32
N HIS A 36 -15.24 -13.42 12.37
CA HIS A 36 -16.39 -13.64 11.51
C HIS A 36 -17.44 -14.46 12.29
N VAL A 37 -18.61 -13.87 12.54
CA VAL A 37 -19.64 -14.43 13.42
C VAL A 37 -20.74 -15.15 12.63
N SER A 38 -21.13 -14.58 11.50
CA SER A 38 -22.05 -15.16 10.52
C SER A 38 -21.87 -14.43 9.18
N GLN A 39 -22.51 -14.89 8.11
CA GLN A 39 -22.33 -14.44 6.72
C GLN A 39 -22.00 -12.95 6.51
N ASP A 40 -22.69 -12.04 7.21
CA ASP A 40 -22.49 -10.60 7.09
C ASP A 40 -22.28 -9.91 8.44
N LEU A 41 -21.82 -10.66 9.45
CA LEU A 41 -21.67 -10.16 10.80
C LEU A 41 -20.27 -10.45 11.33
N TRP A 42 -19.62 -9.39 11.78
CA TRP A 42 -18.28 -9.40 12.33
C TRP A 42 -18.30 -8.84 13.73
N ARG A 43 -17.38 -9.32 14.56
CA ARG A 43 -17.13 -8.78 15.88
C ARG A 43 -15.67 -8.38 15.99
N VAL A 44 -15.43 -7.16 16.45
CA VAL A 44 -14.10 -6.64 16.74
C VAL A 44 -14.02 -6.32 18.22
N ASP A 45 -13.11 -6.98 18.92
CA ASP A 45 -12.84 -6.77 20.34
C ASP A 45 -11.45 -6.12 20.50
N TYR A 46 -11.42 -4.92 21.06
CA TYR A 46 -10.20 -4.17 21.39
C TYR A 46 -9.80 -4.39 22.84
N ARG A 47 -8.51 -4.65 23.10
CA ARG A 47 -7.92 -4.69 24.45
C ARG A 47 -6.69 -3.79 24.51
N PHE A 48 -6.73 -2.78 25.37
CA PHE A 48 -5.69 -1.76 25.50
C PHE A 48 -4.73 -2.10 26.66
N ALA A 49 -3.43 -1.97 26.44
CA ALA A 49 -2.42 -2.21 27.47
C ALA A 49 -2.57 -1.30 28.71
N HIS A 50 -3.05 -0.08 28.48
CA HIS A 50 -3.33 0.91 29.53
C HIS A 50 -4.75 1.47 29.33
N PRO A 51 -5.38 2.02 30.39
CA PRO A 51 -6.68 2.67 30.24
C PRO A 51 -6.62 3.83 29.23
N VAL A 52 -7.66 3.96 28.43
CA VAL A 52 -7.89 5.04 27.46
C VAL A 52 -9.26 5.66 27.70
N THR A 53 -9.49 6.88 27.24
CA THR A 53 -10.78 7.57 27.34
C THR A 53 -11.56 7.59 26.04
N ALA A 54 -10.87 7.38 24.91
CA ALA A 54 -11.48 7.27 23.59
C ALA A 54 -10.59 6.48 22.61
N VAL A 55 -11.21 5.90 21.59
CA VAL A 55 -10.59 5.39 20.36
C VAL A 55 -10.98 6.33 19.23
N ARG A 56 -10.01 6.79 18.44
CA ARG A 56 -10.18 7.70 17.32
C ARG A 56 -9.76 7.00 16.04
N LEU A 57 -10.68 6.86 15.11
CA LEU A 57 -10.45 6.20 13.82
C LEU A 57 -10.69 7.22 12.72
N HIS A 58 -9.83 7.28 11.70
CA HIS A 58 -10.05 8.15 10.53
C HIS A 58 -11.40 7.86 9.88
N SER A 59 -12.19 8.88 9.59
CA SER A 59 -13.57 8.77 9.10
C SER A 59 -13.62 8.20 7.68
N ILE A 60 -14.44 7.15 7.47
CA ILE A 60 -14.54 6.43 6.18
C ILE A 60 -15.95 6.48 5.60
N GLY A 61 -16.50 7.69 5.54
CA GLY A 61 -17.78 7.97 4.91
C GLY A 61 -18.96 7.29 5.62
N ALA A 62 -19.79 6.58 4.85
CA ALA A 62 -21.02 5.97 5.36
C ALA A 62 -20.78 4.69 6.18
N PHE A 63 -19.65 4.00 5.95
CA PHE A 63 -19.43 2.65 6.47
C PHE A 63 -19.59 2.54 7.99
N ARG A 64 -18.84 3.30 8.78
CA ARG A 64 -18.96 3.19 10.26
C ARG A 64 -20.33 3.66 10.75
N LYS A 65 -20.85 4.75 10.17
CA LYS A 65 -22.16 5.31 10.54
C LYS A 65 -23.31 4.32 10.35
N GLN A 66 -23.24 3.49 9.32
CA GLN A 66 -24.33 2.56 8.95
C GLN A 66 -24.13 1.17 9.54
N GLU A 67 -22.90 0.66 9.49
CA GLU A 67 -22.65 -0.77 9.72
C GLU A 67 -22.01 -1.10 11.07
N TRP A 68 -21.59 -0.09 11.85
CA TRP A 68 -20.98 -0.34 13.16
C TRP A 68 -21.97 -0.12 14.29
N LYS A 69 -21.92 -1.04 15.25
CA LYS A 69 -22.66 -0.94 16.51
C LYS A 69 -21.72 -1.18 17.68
N VAL A 70 -21.60 -0.19 18.56
CA VAL A 70 -20.84 -0.34 19.80
C VAL A 70 -21.61 -1.28 20.75
N LEU A 71 -20.94 -2.35 21.19
CA LEU A 71 -21.51 -3.37 22.07
C LEU A 71 -21.19 -3.13 23.55
N THR A 72 -20.10 -2.42 23.84
CA THR A 72 -19.69 -2.17 25.22
C THR A 72 -20.65 -1.21 25.92
N SER A 73 -21.21 -1.65 27.04
CA SER A 73 -22.16 -0.85 27.82
C SER A 73 -21.56 0.49 28.28
N GLY A 74 -22.33 1.57 28.13
CA GLY A 74 -21.91 2.92 28.49
C GLY A 74 -21.02 3.62 27.45
N MET A 75 -20.64 2.93 26.37
CA MET A 75 -19.90 3.51 25.25
C MET A 75 -20.81 3.88 24.09
N ALA A 76 -20.40 4.86 23.31
CA ALA A 76 -21.04 5.23 22.06
C ALA A 76 -19.98 5.66 21.04
N MET A 77 -20.36 5.60 19.76
CA MET A 77 -19.58 6.15 18.67
C MET A 77 -20.18 7.48 18.22
N THR A 78 -19.33 8.49 18.06
CA THR A 78 -19.68 9.78 17.45
C THR A 78 -18.86 9.94 16.18
N SER A 79 -19.53 10.16 15.05
CA SER A 79 -18.86 10.35 13.77
C SER A 79 -18.69 11.82 13.42
N GLY A 80 -17.45 12.21 13.13
CA GLY A 80 -17.06 13.55 12.67
C GLY A 80 -16.69 13.59 11.19
N GLN A 81 -16.14 14.74 10.78
CA GLN A 81 -15.61 14.94 9.43
C GLN A 81 -14.34 14.12 9.22
N ASP A 82 -13.38 14.24 10.14
CA ASP A 82 -12.07 13.59 10.01
C ASP A 82 -11.95 12.30 10.83
N PHE A 83 -12.71 12.18 11.93
CA PHE A 83 -12.61 11.05 12.83
C PHE A 83 -13.97 10.52 13.31
N ASP A 84 -14.06 9.20 13.43
CA ASP A 84 -15.06 8.48 14.22
C ASP A 84 -14.47 8.17 15.60
N VAL A 85 -15.21 8.50 16.67
CA VAL A 85 -14.73 8.41 18.06
C VAL A 85 -15.59 7.49 18.88
N ILE A 86 -15.01 6.41 19.43
CA ILE A 86 -15.66 5.51 20.39
C ILE A 86 -15.21 5.92 21.79
N ALA A 87 -16.14 6.29 22.67
CA ALA A 87 -15.81 6.77 24.01
C ALA A 87 -16.85 6.38 25.08
N SER A 88 -16.41 6.37 26.35
CA SER A 88 -17.26 6.09 27.52
C SER A 88 -17.61 7.35 28.32
N LYS A 89 -17.98 8.45 27.62
CA LYS A 89 -18.31 9.76 28.24
C LYS A 89 -17.26 10.24 29.26
N GLY A 90 -15.98 10.13 28.90
CA GLY A 90 -14.84 10.55 29.73
C GLY A 90 -14.38 9.55 30.79
N LYS A 91 -15.05 8.41 30.98
CA LYS A 91 -14.58 7.36 31.89
C LYS A 91 -13.47 6.52 31.22
N PRO A 92 -12.33 6.25 31.90
CA PRO A 92 -11.31 5.37 31.37
C PRO A 92 -11.80 3.93 31.19
N PHE A 93 -11.34 3.27 30.14
CA PHE A 93 -11.63 1.85 29.85
C PHE A 93 -10.41 1.13 29.29
N LYS A 94 -10.39 -0.20 29.44
CA LYS A 94 -9.34 -1.08 28.90
C LYS A 94 -9.82 -2.01 27.78
N ALA A 95 -11.11 -2.00 27.47
CA ALA A 95 -11.67 -2.81 26.39
C ALA A 95 -12.86 -2.12 25.74
N ALA A 96 -13.02 -2.33 24.44
CA ALA A 96 -14.17 -1.90 23.66
C ALA A 96 -14.53 -2.99 22.65
N SER A 97 -15.81 -3.20 22.40
CA SER A 97 -16.31 -4.19 21.45
C SER A 97 -17.28 -3.53 20.49
N VAL A 98 -17.13 -3.85 19.21
CA VAL A 98 -18.05 -3.42 18.15
C VAL A 98 -18.51 -4.63 17.35
N GLU A 99 -19.77 -4.55 16.92
CA GLU A 99 -20.32 -5.37 15.86
C GLU A 99 -20.22 -4.57 14.56
N ILE A 100 -19.81 -5.24 13.48
CA ILE A 100 -19.68 -4.63 12.16
C ILE A 100 -20.43 -5.52 11.18
N ARG A 101 -21.29 -4.92 10.35
CA ARG A 101 -21.88 -5.60 9.21
C ARG A 101 -21.02 -5.42 7.96
N THR A 102 -21.03 -6.42 7.09
CA THR A 102 -20.33 -6.32 5.79
C THR A 102 -20.89 -5.12 5.01
N PHE A 103 -19.98 -4.29 4.49
CA PHE A 103 -20.33 -3.08 3.77
C PHE A 103 -19.93 -3.19 2.30
N ASP A 104 -20.92 -3.16 1.41
CA ASP A 104 -20.72 -3.26 -0.04
C ASP A 104 -20.56 -1.87 -0.71
N GLY A 105 -20.63 -0.79 0.06
CA GLY A 105 -20.40 0.57 -0.44
C GLY A 105 -18.91 0.92 -0.58
N TRP A 106 -18.64 2.04 -1.25
CA TRP A 106 -17.29 2.56 -1.43
C TRP A 106 -17.21 4.04 -1.04
N SER A 107 -16.19 4.38 -0.24
CA SER A 107 -15.85 5.76 0.10
C SER A 107 -14.72 6.22 -0.83
N PRO A 108 -14.88 7.32 -1.60
CA PRO A 108 -13.84 7.80 -2.49
C PRO A 108 -12.51 8.04 -1.73
N LYS A 109 -11.39 7.66 -2.36
CA LYS A 109 -10.03 7.74 -1.79
C LYS A 109 -9.73 6.79 -0.63
N GLU A 110 -10.69 5.97 -0.22
CA GLU A 110 -10.49 4.93 0.78
C GLU A 110 -10.35 3.56 0.12
N TYR A 111 -9.63 2.66 0.80
CA TYR A 111 -9.68 1.24 0.47
C TYR A 111 -11.10 0.71 0.67
N VAL A 112 -11.50 -0.31 -0.10
CA VAL A 112 -12.80 -0.97 0.09
C VAL A 112 -12.76 -1.75 1.40
N SER A 113 -13.71 -1.50 2.32
CA SER A 113 -13.68 -2.17 3.62
C SER A 113 -13.82 -3.69 3.53
N PHE A 114 -14.67 -4.16 2.62
CA PHE A 114 -14.93 -5.57 2.38
C PHE A 114 -14.96 -5.86 0.88
N ASN A 115 -14.09 -6.76 0.41
CA ASN A 115 -14.24 -7.34 -0.93
C ASN A 115 -14.80 -8.75 -0.79
N ARG A 116 -15.98 -8.99 -1.38
CA ARG A 116 -16.58 -10.32 -1.45
C ARG A 116 -15.93 -11.15 -2.54
N PHE A 117 -15.87 -12.46 -2.28
CA PHE A 117 -15.48 -13.48 -3.22
C PHE A 117 -16.71 -14.31 -3.57
N SER A 118 -16.76 -14.81 -4.80
CA SER A 118 -17.93 -15.55 -5.29
C SER A 118 -18.17 -16.91 -4.64
N ASP A 119 -17.18 -17.43 -3.92
CA ASP A 119 -17.28 -18.66 -3.12
C ASP A 119 -17.84 -18.43 -1.71
N GLY A 120 -18.28 -17.21 -1.41
CA GLY A 120 -18.75 -16.79 -0.10
C GLY A 120 -17.64 -16.26 0.82
N GLY A 121 -16.39 -16.28 0.38
CA GLY A 121 -15.30 -15.66 1.13
C GLY A 121 -15.38 -14.14 1.12
N THR A 122 -14.70 -13.51 2.08
CA THR A 122 -14.63 -12.05 2.20
C THR A 122 -13.24 -11.64 2.64
N SER A 123 -12.65 -10.64 1.96
CA SER A 123 -11.45 -9.97 2.45
C SER A 123 -11.81 -8.67 3.16
N VAL A 124 -11.28 -8.47 4.36
CA VAL A 124 -11.55 -7.33 5.24
C VAL A 124 -10.30 -6.47 5.35
N TYR A 125 -10.40 -5.18 5.04
CA TYR A 125 -9.28 -4.24 5.20
C TYR A 125 -9.08 -3.88 6.67
N LEU A 126 -8.00 -4.38 7.27
CA LEU A 126 -7.73 -4.23 8.70
C LEU A 126 -7.31 -2.81 9.10
N GLY A 127 -6.78 -2.01 8.16
CA GLY A 127 -6.39 -0.62 8.38
C GLY A 127 -7.53 0.26 8.89
N HIS A 128 -8.78 -0.02 8.50
CA HIS A 128 -9.96 0.68 9.02
C HIS A 128 -10.27 0.38 10.49
N LEU A 129 -9.60 -0.59 11.10
CA LEU A 129 -9.72 -0.93 12.52
C LEU A 129 -8.61 -0.29 13.37
N GLN A 130 -7.68 0.44 12.74
CA GLN A 130 -6.55 1.12 13.37
C GLN A 130 -6.77 2.64 13.41
N GLY A 131 -6.08 3.30 14.33
CA GLY A 131 -6.14 4.74 14.51
C GLY A 131 -5.36 5.15 15.76
N ASP A 132 -5.88 6.14 16.47
CA ASP A 132 -5.29 6.66 17.70
C ASP A 132 -6.18 6.38 18.92
N VAL A 133 -5.63 6.57 20.11
CA VAL A 133 -6.36 6.55 21.37
C VAL A 133 -6.05 7.78 22.21
N GLU A 134 -7.01 8.16 23.03
CA GLU A 134 -6.84 9.25 24.00
C GLU A 134 -6.48 8.70 25.38
N GLN A 135 -5.40 9.22 25.96
CA GLN A 135 -4.93 8.92 27.31
C GLN A 135 -4.81 10.21 28.11
N GLY A 136 -5.89 10.59 28.79
CA GLY A 136 -5.98 11.91 29.43
C GLY A 136 -5.95 13.00 28.37
N ASN A 137 -4.94 13.88 28.40
CA ASN A 137 -4.79 14.98 27.43
C ASN A 137 -3.84 14.65 26.26
N LYS A 138 -3.47 13.37 26.09
CA LYS A 138 -2.55 12.93 25.02
C LYS A 138 -3.28 12.06 24.02
N THR A 139 -2.99 12.27 22.74
CA THR A 139 -3.34 11.35 21.65
C THR A 139 -2.11 10.54 21.30
N VAL A 140 -2.24 9.21 21.23
CA VAL A 140 -1.15 8.29 20.88
C VAL A 140 -1.65 7.26 19.88
N SER A 141 -0.81 6.89 18.92
CA SER A 141 -1.21 5.94 17.88
C SER A 141 -1.31 4.52 18.40
N MET A 142 -2.25 3.75 17.84
CA MET A 142 -2.42 2.35 18.16
C MET A 142 -1.34 1.52 17.46
N ARG A 143 -0.54 0.80 18.24
CA ARG A 143 0.29 -0.29 17.74
C ARG A 143 -0.49 -1.59 17.88
N THR A 144 -1.11 -2.02 16.80
CA THR A 144 -2.07 -3.13 16.84
C THR A 144 -1.43 -4.49 16.63
N ASP A 145 -1.89 -5.46 17.41
CA ASP A 145 -1.68 -6.89 17.19
C ASP A 145 -3.02 -7.55 16.88
N PHE A 146 -3.12 -8.19 15.72
CA PHE A 146 -4.38 -8.73 15.22
C PHE A 146 -4.48 -10.23 15.45
N HIS A 147 -5.58 -10.65 16.09
CA HIS A 147 -6.00 -12.05 16.12
C HIS A 147 -7.21 -12.24 15.23
N LEU A 148 -7.12 -13.15 14.27
CA LEU A 148 -8.15 -13.34 13.25
C LEU A 148 -8.82 -14.70 13.45
N SER A 149 -10.15 -14.77 13.42
CA SER A 149 -10.89 -16.04 13.48
C SER A 149 -12.06 -16.04 12.52
N GLY A 150 -12.11 -17.07 11.67
CA GLY A 150 -13.20 -17.29 10.73
C GLY A 150 -14.25 -18.28 11.26
N LEU A 151 -15.26 -18.51 10.44
CA LEU A 151 -16.23 -19.58 10.62
C LEU A 151 -15.57 -20.95 10.42
N ALA A 152 -16.24 -22.03 10.85
CA ALA A 152 -15.68 -23.38 10.92
C ALA A 152 -15.15 -23.96 9.58
N ARG A 153 -15.53 -23.38 8.42
CA ARG A 153 -15.10 -23.83 7.08
C ARG A 153 -14.29 -22.77 6.34
N GLU A 154 -13.81 -21.76 7.05
CA GLU A 154 -13.02 -20.69 6.46
C GLU A 154 -11.54 -20.91 6.72
N ASN A 155 -10.76 -20.77 5.66
CA ASN A 155 -9.36 -20.43 5.78
C ASN A 155 -9.27 -18.95 6.17
N VAL A 156 -8.41 -18.65 7.13
CA VAL A 156 -8.08 -17.28 7.51
C VAL A 156 -6.68 -16.98 7.03
N ILE A 157 -6.56 -16.04 6.08
CA ILE A 157 -5.27 -15.62 5.53
C ILE A 157 -4.99 -14.20 6.01
N ALA A 158 -4.01 -14.05 6.89
CA ALA A 158 -3.58 -12.76 7.38
C ALA A 158 -2.80 -11.99 6.30
N PRO A 159 -2.92 -10.65 6.23
CA PRO A 159 -2.04 -9.86 5.39
C PRO A 159 -0.60 -9.92 5.95
N PRO A 160 0.41 -9.75 5.09
CA PRO A 160 1.78 -9.52 5.53
C PRO A 160 1.89 -8.38 6.55
N ALA A 161 2.95 -8.40 7.34
CA ALA A 161 3.25 -7.32 8.28
C ALA A 161 3.55 -6.00 7.52
N ASN A 162 3.28 -4.87 8.16
CA ASN A 162 3.67 -3.57 7.61
C ASN A 162 5.19 -3.37 7.78
N ARG A 163 5.88 -3.11 6.67
CA ARG A 163 7.35 -2.98 6.56
C ARG A 163 7.86 -1.58 6.84
N LEU A 164 7.03 -0.56 6.62
CA LEU A 164 7.42 0.85 6.81
C LEU A 164 7.31 1.25 8.28
N GLN A 165 6.32 0.69 8.99
CA GLN A 165 6.09 1.01 10.39
C GLN A 165 5.56 -0.22 11.16
N SER A 166 6.30 -0.63 12.19
CA SER A 166 5.87 -1.71 13.08
C SER A 166 4.53 -1.38 13.75
N GLY A 167 3.50 -2.18 13.49
CA GLY A 167 2.13 -1.96 13.96
C GLY A 167 1.38 -0.83 13.25
N GLY A 168 1.93 -0.31 12.14
CA GLY A 168 1.25 0.57 11.21
C GLY A 168 0.12 -0.13 10.46
N THR A 169 -0.52 0.58 9.53
CA THR A 169 -1.73 0.14 8.82
C THR A 169 -1.55 -1.24 8.17
N ARG A 170 -2.50 -2.15 8.42
CA ARG A 170 -2.51 -3.52 7.91
C ARG A 170 -3.46 -3.63 6.71
N GLY A 171 -3.08 -4.51 5.80
CA GLY A 171 -3.86 -4.79 4.59
C GLY A 171 -5.10 -5.65 4.82
N TYR A 172 -5.51 -6.34 3.76
CA TYR A 172 -6.67 -7.20 3.74
C TYR A 172 -6.38 -8.57 4.36
N ALA A 173 -7.21 -9.00 5.30
CA ALA A 173 -7.30 -10.39 5.74
C ALA A 173 -8.43 -11.10 4.99
N TYR A 174 -8.21 -12.32 4.52
CA TYR A 174 -9.27 -13.14 3.92
C TYR A 174 -9.87 -14.12 4.92
N PHE A 175 -11.18 -14.30 4.82
CA PHE A 175 -11.97 -15.28 5.53
C PHE A 175 -12.87 -15.99 4.51
N GLY A 176 -12.61 -17.26 4.23
CA GLY A 176 -13.41 -17.98 3.22
C GLY A 176 -12.80 -19.33 2.82
N PRO A 177 -13.46 -20.08 1.93
CA PRO A 177 -13.03 -21.44 1.60
C PRO A 177 -11.84 -21.50 0.63
N ALA A 178 -11.54 -20.43 -0.12
CA ALA A 178 -10.39 -20.43 -1.03
C ALA A 178 -9.05 -20.50 -0.30
N GLN A 179 -8.05 -21.03 -1.01
CA GLN A 179 -6.66 -21.06 -0.57
C GLN A 179 -5.82 -20.19 -1.50
N ALA A 180 -4.84 -19.50 -0.93
CA ALA A 180 -3.82 -18.83 -1.74
C ALA A 180 -2.88 -19.88 -2.32
N VAL A 181 -2.63 -19.80 -3.62
CA VAL A 181 -1.70 -20.69 -4.33
C VAL A 181 -0.34 -20.01 -4.51
N PRO A 182 0.78 -20.72 -4.36
CA PRO A 182 2.10 -20.18 -4.71
C PRO A 182 2.20 -19.86 -6.20
N ALA A 183 2.80 -18.72 -6.54
CA ALA A 183 3.11 -18.29 -7.90
C ALA A 183 4.43 -17.51 -7.90
N GLY A 184 5.54 -18.22 -8.09
CA GLY A 184 6.88 -17.62 -7.98
C GLY A 184 7.16 -17.09 -6.57
N GLY A 185 7.54 -15.82 -6.45
CA GLY A 185 7.79 -15.13 -5.17
C GLY A 185 6.53 -14.60 -4.47
N ALA A 186 5.33 -14.96 -4.96
CA ALA A 186 4.06 -14.50 -4.43
C ALA A 186 3.13 -15.66 -4.06
N LYS A 187 2.20 -15.39 -3.15
CA LYS A 187 0.95 -16.13 -2.96
C LYS A 187 -0.18 -15.38 -3.61
N VAL A 188 -1.03 -16.10 -4.34
CA VAL A 188 -2.15 -15.50 -5.05
C VAL A 188 -3.45 -16.15 -4.61
N LEU A 189 -4.34 -15.34 -4.06
CA LEU A 189 -5.71 -15.72 -3.74
C LEU A 189 -6.61 -15.14 -4.83
N MET A 190 -7.26 -16.01 -5.61
CA MET A 190 -8.16 -15.59 -6.67
C MET A 190 -9.57 -16.09 -6.44
N ASP A 191 -10.53 -15.19 -6.63
CA ASP A 191 -11.93 -15.53 -6.77
C ASP A 191 -12.14 -16.61 -7.85
N PRO A 192 -12.92 -17.67 -7.57
CA PRO A 192 -13.21 -18.70 -8.55
C PRO A 192 -13.90 -18.20 -9.83
N ARG A 193 -14.61 -17.07 -9.78
CA ARG A 193 -15.23 -16.43 -10.94
C ARG A 193 -14.25 -15.58 -11.77
N THR A 194 -12.99 -15.43 -11.36
CA THR A 194 -11.99 -14.75 -12.18
C THR A 194 -11.81 -15.53 -13.50
N PRO A 195 -12.08 -14.91 -14.66
CA PRO A 195 -11.94 -15.57 -15.96
C PRO A 195 -10.52 -16.06 -16.21
N LEU A 196 -10.39 -17.16 -16.95
CA LEU A 196 -9.11 -17.82 -17.21
C LEU A 196 -8.07 -16.84 -17.78
N TRP A 197 -8.47 -15.99 -18.73
CA TRP A 197 -7.56 -15.04 -19.37
C TRP A 197 -6.94 -14.04 -18.37
N LEU A 198 -7.71 -13.57 -17.39
CA LEU A 198 -7.22 -12.66 -16.35
C LEU A 198 -6.33 -13.40 -15.35
N ARG A 199 -6.74 -14.62 -14.96
CA ARG A 199 -5.92 -15.49 -14.10
C ARG A 199 -4.54 -15.71 -14.70
N GLU A 200 -4.47 -16.12 -15.96
CA GLU A 200 -3.21 -16.31 -16.69
C GLU A 200 -2.41 -15.02 -16.78
N THR A 201 -3.06 -13.90 -17.10
CA THR A 201 -2.40 -12.59 -17.23
C THR A 201 -1.79 -12.13 -15.92
N ILE A 202 -2.53 -12.18 -14.81
CA ILE A 202 -2.05 -11.76 -13.49
C ILE A 202 -0.89 -12.65 -13.03
N LEU A 203 -0.99 -13.97 -13.21
CA LEU A 203 0.06 -14.91 -12.80
C LEU A 203 1.34 -14.74 -13.64
N ASP A 204 1.23 -14.62 -14.95
CA ASP A 204 2.38 -14.46 -15.85
C ASP A 204 3.10 -13.13 -15.63
N VAL A 205 2.35 -12.03 -15.57
CA VAL A 205 2.92 -10.69 -15.36
C VAL A 205 3.52 -10.60 -13.96
N GLY A 206 2.81 -11.06 -12.93
CA GLY A 206 3.30 -11.10 -11.55
C GLY A 206 4.63 -11.84 -11.45
N ALA A 207 4.73 -13.06 -11.99
CA ALA A 207 5.95 -13.86 -11.93
C ALA A 207 7.13 -13.24 -12.70
N LYS A 208 6.89 -12.75 -13.92
CA LYS A 208 7.94 -12.13 -14.75
C LYS A 208 8.46 -10.82 -14.15
N THR A 209 7.55 -9.95 -13.72
CA THR A 209 7.92 -8.66 -13.13
C THR A 209 8.57 -8.81 -11.76
N SER A 210 8.09 -9.72 -10.90
CA SER A 210 8.74 -9.98 -9.61
C SER A 210 10.18 -10.44 -9.78
N GLY A 211 10.41 -11.40 -10.68
CA GLY A 211 11.76 -11.91 -10.96
C GLY A 211 12.67 -10.84 -11.57
N TYR A 212 12.13 -9.97 -12.43
CA TYR A 212 12.85 -8.82 -12.95
C TYR A 212 13.23 -7.83 -11.86
N TYR A 213 12.27 -7.40 -11.03
CA TYR A 213 12.48 -6.39 -10.01
C TYR A 213 13.48 -6.83 -8.94
N GLU A 214 13.40 -8.09 -8.49
CA GLU A 214 14.36 -8.63 -7.54
C GLU A 214 15.81 -8.49 -8.05
N LYS A 215 16.03 -8.87 -9.31
CA LYS A 215 17.36 -8.81 -9.95
C LYS A 215 17.80 -7.39 -10.26
N ALA A 216 16.91 -6.56 -10.83
CA ALA A 216 17.26 -5.21 -11.27
C ALA A 216 17.59 -4.30 -10.09
N TYR A 217 16.80 -4.38 -9.01
CA TYR A 217 16.91 -3.50 -7.85
C TYR A 217 17.78 -4.10 -6.73
N GLY A 218 18.17 -5.37 -6.86
CA GLY A 218 19.05 -6.05 -5.89
C GLY A 218 18.38 -6.28 -4.53
N ARG A 219 17.05 -6.43 -4.53
CA ARG A 219 16.22 -6.50 -3.32
C ARG A 219 15.26 -7.66 -3.44
N ALA A 220 15.52 -8.70 -2.66
CA ALA A 220 14.58 -9.80 -2.47
C ALA A 220 13.44 -9.35 -1.55
N LEU A 221 12.23 -9.83 -1.83
CA LEU A 221 11.11 -9.67 -0.92
C LEU A 221 11.34 -10.60 0.28
N LYS A 222 11.73 -10.02 1.42
CA LYS A 222 12.02 -10.79 2.65
C LYS A 222 10.79 -11.53 3.20
N ASP A 223 9.59 -11.01 2.93
CA ASP A 223 8.32 -11.67 3.20
C ASP A 223 7.56 -11.93 1.91
N GLU A 224 6.69 -12.92 1.97
CA GLU A 224 5.83 -13.34 0.88
C GLU A 224 4.89 -12.21 0.42
N LEU A 225 4.90 -11.93 -0.89
CA LEU A 225 3.91 -11.05 -1.52
C LEU A 225 2.56 -11.76 -1.57
N LEU A 226 1.50 -11.12 -1.06
CA LEU A 226 0.13 -11.62 -1.19
C LEU A 226 -0.64 -10.81 -2.24
N ILE A 227 -1.10 -11.47 -3.30
CA ILE A 227 -1.98 -10.86 -4.30
C ILE A 227 -3.40 -11.42 -4.10
N MET A 228 -4.38 -10.54 -3.96
CA MET A 228 -5.78 -10.90 -3.79
C MET A 228 -6.59 -10.38 -4.97
N VAL A 229 -7.42 -11.23 -5.57
CA VAL A 229 -8.26 -10.87 -6.70
C VAL A 229 -9.69 -11.25 -6.36
N SER A 230 -10.55 -10.26 -6.17
CA SER A 230 -12.00 -10.43 -5.98
C SER A 230 -12.76 -10.09 -7.26
N VAL A 231 -13.95 -10.67 -7.43
CA VAL A 231 -14.86 -10.34 -8.53
C VAL A 231 -16.15 -9.78 -7.96
N GLY A 232 -16.37 -8.49 -8.21
CA GLY A 232 -17.55 -7.76 -7.77
C GLY A 232 -18.70 -7.83 -8.79
N ASN A 233 -19.34 -6.68 -9.02
CA ASN A 233 -20.50 -6.60 -9.89
C ASN A 233 -20.08 -6.71 -11.37
N LEU A 234 -20.44 -7.82 -12.02
CA LEU A 234 -20.19 -8.04 -13.45
C LEU A 234 -21.28 -7.47 -14.37
N GLU A 235 -22.37 -6.92 -13.83
CA GLU A 235 -23.43 -6.31 -14.62
C GLU A 235 -23.18 -4.83 -14.93
N SER A 236 -22.19 -4.20 -14.31
CA SER A 236 -21.82 -2.82 -14.63
C SER A 236 -21.22 -2.72 -16.04
N PRO A 237 -21.38 -1.60 -16.75
CA PRO A 237 -20.78 -1.43 -18.07
C PRO A 237 -19.24 -1.42 -18.03
N GLY A 238 -18.61 -1.87 -19.12
CA GLY A 238 -17.17 -1.73 -19.33
C GLY A 238 -16.30 -2.77 -18.60
N PHE A 239 -15.01 -2.47 -18.53
CA PHE A 239 -13.99 -3.24 -17.81
C PHE A 239 -13.45 -2.37 -16.68
N SER A 240 -13.42 -2.91 -15.47
CA SER A 240 -12.81 -2.25 -14.32
C SER A 240 -11.95 -3.25 -13.56
N MET A 241 -10.71 -2.85 -13.29
CA MET A 241 -9.78 -3.54 -12.40
C MET A 241 -9.28 -2.47 -11.43
N LYS A 242 -9.93 -2.39 -10.27
CA LYS A 242 -9.63 -1.42 -9.22
C LYS A 242 -8.73 -2.04 -8.16
N GLY A 243 -8.20 -1.20 -7.29
CA GLY A 243 -7.31 -1.59 -6.21
C GLY A 243 -5.85 -1.40 -6.61
N GLY A 244 -4.94 -1.82 -5.74
CA GLY A 244 -3.52 -1.57 -5.93
C GLY A 244 -2.66 -2.12 -4.81
N ALA A 245 -1.39 -1.75 -4.84
CA ALA A 245 -0.46 -2.04 -3.76
C ALA A 245 -0.97 -1.40 -2.46
N ILE A 246 -0.95 -2.20 -1.39
CA ILE A 246 -1.36 -1.72 -0.07
C ILE A 246 -0.16 -1.08 0.61
N MET A 247 -0.30 0.19 0.97
CA MET A 247 0.80 0.99 1.52
C MET A 247 1.44 0.35 2.75
N GLY A 248 2.76 0.24 2.70
CA GLY A 248 3.60 -0.39 3.71
C GLY A 248 3.45 -1.90 3.83
N ALA A 249 2.62 -2.55 3.02
CA ALA A 249 2.41 -4.00 3.05
C ALA A 249 2.99 -4.69 1.81
N GLY A 250 3.45 -5.93 1.98
CA GLY A 250 3.74 -6.83 0.86
C GLY A 250 2.47 -7.39 0.22
N GLN A 251 1.48 -6.54 -0.10
CA GLN A 251 0.18 -6.98 -0.59
C GLN A 251 -0.33 -6.13 -1.74
N ILE A 252 -0.99 -6.78 -2.70
CA ILE A 252 -1.76 -6.14 -3.76
C ILE A 252 -3.19 -6.68 -3.69
N SER A 253 -4.19 -5.82 -3.79
CA SER A 253 -5.60 -6.22 -3.86
C SER A 253 -6.24 -5.67 -5.11
N TYR A 254 -6.88 -6.53 -5.89
CA TYR A 254 -7.67 -6.17 -7.07
C TYR A 254 -9.13 -6.50 -6.88
N LEU A 255 -10.00 -5.59 -7.30
CA LEU A 255 -11.44 -5.78 -7.46
C LEU A 255 -11.79 -5.68 -8.95
N LEU A 256 -12.26 -6.78 -9.52
CA LEU A 256 -12.70 -6.87 -10.91
C LEU A 256 -14.20 -6.61 -11.03
N GLU A 257 -14.59 -5.66 -11.86
CA GLU A 257 -16.00 -5.32 -12.09
C GLU A 257 -16.27 -5.04 -13.57
N GLY A 258 -17.52 -5.25 -13.97
CA GLY A 258 -18.06 -4.90 -15.27
C GLY A 258 -18.10 -6.03 -16.29
N LYS A 259 -19.03 -5.90 -17.24
CA LYS A 259 -19.36 -6.94 -18.24
C LYS A 259 -18.17 -7.38 -19.08
N GLN A 260 -17.23 -6.48 -19.35
CA GLN A 260 -16.06 -6.78 -20.17
C GLN A 260 -14.97 -7.56 -19.42
N VAL A 261 -15.08 -7.76 -18.09
CA VAL A 261 -14.18 -8.68 -17.36
C VAL A 261 -14.26 -10.10 -17.95
N GLN A 262 -15.44 -10.51 -18.42
CA GLN A 262 -15.65 -11.83 -19.03
C GLN A 262 -15.15 -11.91 -20.49
N LEU A 263 -14.77 -10.79 -21.09
CA LEU A 263 -14.32 -10.72 -22.48
C LEU A 263 -12.80 -10.81 -22.56
N ASP A 264 -12.29 -11.90 -23.11
CA ASP A 264 -10.89 -11.97 -23.50
C ASP A 264 -10.66 -11.15 -24.78
N HIS A 265 -9.98 -10.01 -24.65
CA HIS A 265 -9.69 -9.11 -25.76
C HIS A 265 -8.29 -8.52 -25.63
N PRO A 266 -7.51 -8.38 -26.74
CA PRO A 266 -6.12 -7.91 -26.69
C PRO A 266 -5.93 -6.59 -25.93
N LYS A 267 -6.81 -5.60 -26.14
CA LYS A 267 -6.74 -4.31 -25.42
C LYS A 267 -7.00 -4.43 -23.91
N LEU A 268 -7.84 -5.38 -23.50
CA LEU A 268 -8.15 -5.61 -22.07
C LEU A 268 -7.01 -6.37 -21.39
N ARG A 269 -6.42 -7.35 -22.09
CA ARG A 269 -5.16 -7.98 -21.67
C ARG A 269 -4.04 -6.96 -21.52
N GLU A 270 -3.84 -6.08 -22.50
CA GLU A 270 -2.82 -5.03 -22.41
C GLU A 270 -3.06 -4.10 -21.21
N ALA A 271 -4.32 -3.70 -20.97
CA ALA A 271 -4.68 -2.91 -19.79
C ALA A 271 -4.34 -3.66 -18.48
N ALA A 272 -4.74 -4.92 -18.35
CA ALA A 272 -4.44 -5.74 -17.17
C ALA A 272 -2.92 -5.93 -16.98
N ILE A 273 -2.17 -6.18 -18.05
CA ILE A 273 -0.70 -6.30 -18.01
C ILE A 273 -0.07 -5.03 -17.42
N LYS A 274 -0.47 -3.86 -17.90
CA LYS A 274 0.05 -2.57 -17.40
C LYS A 274 -0.30 -2.35 -15.94
N THR A 275 -1.57 -2.54 -15.58
CA THR A 275 -2.03 -2.39 -14.19
C THR A 275 -1.25 -3.32 -13.26
N VAL A 276 -1.08 -4.59 -13.61
CA VAL A 276 -0.31 -5.52 -12.76
C VAL A 276 1.14 -5.10 -12.64
N ALA A 277 1.81 -4.72 -13.74
CA ALA A 277 3.20 -4.26 -13.68
C ALA A 277 3.37 -2.97 -12.85
N HIS A 278 2.42 -2.03 -12.94
CA HIS A 278 2.40 -0.79 -12.16
C HIS A 278 2.32 -1.07 -10.65
N GLU A 279 1.35 -1.86 -10.22
CA GLU A 279 1.21 -2.19 -8.79
C GLU A 279 2.40 -2.98 -8.25
N MET A 280 2.96 -3.87 -9.09
CA MET A 280 4.18 -4.59 -8.74
C MET A 280 5.37 -3.64 -8.53
N ALA A 281 5.48 -2.54 -9.29
CA ALA A 281 6.53 -1.55 -9.09
C ALA A 281 6.44 -0.89 -7.70
N HIS A 282 5.22 -0.56 -7.23
CA HIS A 282 5.02 -0.01 -5.88
C HIS A 282 5.52 -0.93 -4.78
N ILE A 283 5.39 -2.26 -4.92
CA ILE A 283 5.93 -3.23 -3.95
C ILE A 283 7.45 -3.05 -3.78
N TRP A 284 8.18 -2.78 -4.87
CA TRP A 284 9.62 -2.52 -4.79
C TRP A 284 9.95 -1.11 -4.34
N GLN A 285 9.15 -0.10 -4.67
CA GLN A 285 9.30 1.24 -4.07
C GLN A 285 9.21 1.17 -2.53
N MET A 286 8.42 0.25 -1.99
CA MET A 286 8.30 0.03 -0.55
C MET A 286 9.33 -0.97 0.02
N ALA A 287 10.22 -1.54 -0.79
CA ALA A 287 11.20 -2.54 -0.38
C ALA A 287 12.44 -1.93 0.30
N VAL A 288 12.21 -1.03 1.26
CA VAL A 288 13.24 -0.38 2.07
C VAL A 288 13.07 -0.68 3.55
N SER A 289 14.17 -0.67 4.32
CA SER A 289 14.12 -0.91 5.77
C SER A 289 13.66 0.29 6.60
N ARG A 290 13.73 1.51 6.06
CA ARG A 290 13.22 2.76 6.65
C ARG A 290 13.15 3.87 5.59
N GLY A 291 12.38 4.92 5.86
CA GLY A 291 12.11 5.98 4.89
C GLY A 291 11.23 5.47 3.74
N GLY A 292 11.41 6.03 2.54
CA GLY A 292 10.79 5.50 1.31
C GLY A 292 9.51 6.24 0.93
N VAL A 293 8.39 5.56 0.78
CA VAL A 293 7.13 6.21 0.39
C VAL A 293 6.58 7.05 1.56
N GLY A 294 6.08 8.26 1.28
CA GLY A 294 5.49 9.15 2.28
C GLY A 294 4.40 10.05 1.69
N ASP A 295 3.56 10.62 2.55
CA ASP A 295 2.24 11.12 2.15
C ASP A 295 2.23 12.56 1.57
N ASP A 296 3.31 13.32 1.70
CA ASP A 296 3.25 14.79 1.56
C ASP A 296 4.07 15.41 0.42
N GLN A 297 4.89 14.65 -0.34
CA GLN A 297 5.81 15.25 -1.31
C GLN A 297 5.76 14.56 -2.68
N GLY A 298 4.91 15.09 -3.57
CA GLY A 298 4.92 14.79 -5.00
C GLY A 298 4.44 13.39 -5.35
N PRO A 299 3.12 13.13 -5.38
CA PRO A 299 2.56 11.82 -5.75
C PRO A 299 3.08 11.29 -7.09
N TRP A 300 3.46 12.18 -8.02
CA TRP A 300 4.09 11.82 -9.28
C TRP A 300 5.42 11.08 -9.14
N ILE A 301 6.14 11.23 -8.02
CA ILE A 301 7.37 10.49 -7.75
C ILE A 301 7.05 9.00 -7.59
N HIS A 302 5.96 8.69 -6.87
CA HIS A 302 5.52 7.33 -6.66
C HIS A 302 4.81 6.79 -7.90
N GLU A 303 3.80 7.48 -8.40
CA GLU A 303 2.95 7.02 -9.49
C GLU A 303 3.67 7.08 -10.85
N GLY A 304 4.26 8.22 -11.19
CA GLY A 304 5.09 8.35 -12.40
C GLY A 304 6.37 7.51 -12.34
N GLY A 305 6.91 7.29 -11.13
CA GLY A 305 8.02 6.37 -10.92
C GLY A 305 7.62 4.92 -11.11
N ALA A 306 6.43 4.52 -10.64
CA ALA A 306 5.88 3.19 -10.83
C ALA A 306 5.59 2.95 -12.32
N GLU A 307 5.06 3.94 -13.04
CA GLU A 307 4.91 3.89 -14.50
C GLU A 307 6.26 3.66 -15.21
N ALA A 308 7.30 4.39 -14.82
CA ALA A 308 8.63 4.23 -15.43
C ALA A 308 9.26 2.86 -15.11
N MET A 309 9.12 2.39 -13.88
CA MET A 309 9.58 1.06 -13.44
C MET A 309 8.79 -0.07 -14.11
N ALA A 310 7.48 0.09 -14.26
CA ALA A 310 6.59 -0.86 -14.94
C ALA A 310 6.94 -0.96 -16.41
N LEU A 311 7.11 0.17 -17.10
CA LEU A 311 7.43 0.18 -18.52
C LEU A 311 8.80 -0.46 -18.81
N ASP A 312 9.81 -0.20 -17.98
CA ASP A 312 11.10 -0.88 -18.07
C ASP A 312 10.96 -2.39 -17.83
N ALA A 313 10.21 -2.83 -16.82
CA ALA A 313 9.97 -4.25 -16.57
C ALA A 313 9.22 -4.92 -17.74
N LEU A 314 8.17 -4.28 -18.28
CA LEU A 314 7.39 -4.78 -19.41
C LEU A 314 8.25 -4.95 -20.66
N ALA A 315 9.16 -4.00 -20.92
CA ALA A 315 10.12 -4.08 -22.01
C ALA A 315 11.13 -5.23 -21.81
N ARG A 316 11.72 -5.33 -20.61
CA ARG A 316 12.79 -6.28 -20.31
C ARG A 316 12.33 -7.73 -20.18
N THR A 317 11.05 -7.93 -19.87
CA THR A 317 10.43 -9.26 -19.75
C THR A 317 9.75 -9.72 -21.05
N GLY A 318 9.72 -8.87 -22.09
CA GLY A 318 9.05 -9.16 -23.35
C GLY A 318 7.52 -9.22 -23.26
N LEU A 319 6.94 -8.72 -22.15
CA LEU A 319 5.49 -8.59 -22.00
C LEU A 319 4.94 -7.54 -22.95
N PHE A 320 5.74 -6.52 -23.26
CA PHE A 320 5.47 -5.54 -24.31
C PHE A 320 6.52 -5.64 -25.42
N SER A 321 6.09 -5.42 -26.67
CA SER A 321 7.02 -5.18 -27.77
C SER A 321 7.65 -3.79 -27.67
N GLU A 322 8.75 -3.56 -28.38
CA GLU A 322 9.37 -2.23 -28.45
C GLU A 322 8.39 -1.17 -29.00
N GLU A 323 7.58 -1.54 -29.99
CA GLU A 323 6.54 -0.68 -30.56
C GLU A 323 5.46 -0.38 -29.53
N GLY A 324 5.05 -1.37 -28.73
CA GLY A 324 4.09 -1.19 -27.64
C GLY A 324 4.60 -0.20 -26.58
N VAL A 325 5.87 -0.33 -26.18
CA VAL A 325 6.53 0.61 -25.26
C VAL A 325 6.58 2.02 -25.84
N LYS A 326 6.97 2.17 -27.11
CA LYS A 326 7.03 3.46 -27.81
C LYS A 326 5.65 4.10 -27.93
N ALA A 327 4.63 3.32 -28.31
CA ALA A 327 3.26 3.79 -28.43
C ALA A 327 2.70 4.26 -27.08
N TYR A 328 2.99 3.53 -26.00
CA TYR A 328 2.58 3.91 -24.65
C TYR A 328 3.23 5.23 -24.21
N ARG A 329 4.55 5.38 -24.38
CA ARG A 329 5.26 6.63 -24.10
C ARG A 329 4.70 7.79 -24.90
N ALA A 330 4.45 7.60 -26.19
CA ALA A 330 3.88 8.64 -27.05
C ALA A 330 2.50 9.08 -26.55
N LYS A 331 1.66 8.13 -26.11
CA LYS A 331 0.36 8.45 -25.51
C LYS A 331 0.52 9.26 -24.23
N GLN A 332 1.38 8.84 -23.30
CA GLN A 332 1.61 9.55 -22.04
C GLN A 332 2.23 10.94 -22.26
N ALA A 333 3.11 11.08 -23.25
CA ALA A 333 3.66 12.37 -23.65
C ALA A 333 2.57 13.32 -24.15
N ALA A 334 1.67 12.85 -25.03
CA ALA A 334 0.55 13.65 -25.53
C ALA A 334 -0.41 14.05 -24.41
N THR A 335 -0.73 13.13 -23.49
CA THR A 335 -1.54 13.46 -22.29
C THR A 335 -0.85 14.51 -21.44
N CYS A 336 0.47 14.38 -21.20
CA CYS A 336 1.20 15.36 -20.41
C CYS A 336 1.27 16.74 -21.08
N GLU A 337 1.42 16.78 -22.40
CA GLU A 337 1.38 18.02 -23.19
C GLU A 337 0.03 18.72 -23.06
N GLN A 338 -1.08 17.98 -23.16
CA GLN A 338 -2.44 18.51 -22.95
C GLN A 338 -2.63 19.09 -21.54
N LEU A 339 -1.95 18.53 -20.54
CA LEU A 339 -1.95 18.99 -19.16
C LEU A 339 -0.91 20.10 -18.89
N GLY A 340 -0.14 20.54 -19.88
CA GLY A 340 0.88 21.58 -19.72
C GLY A 340 2.03 21.19 -18.79
N GLY A 341 2.29 19.89 -18.59
CA GLY A 341 3.32 19.43 -17.66
C GLY A 341 2.88 19.32 -16.19
N ALA A 342 1.59 19.54 -15.91
CA ALA A 342 1.03 19.53 -14.56
C ALA A 342 1.06 18.13 -13.92
N VAL A 343 1.37 18.07 -12.63
CA VAL A 343 1.46 16.84 -11.82
C VAL A 343 0.60 16.89 -10.57
N ASP A 344 -0.36 17.82 -10.53
CA ASP A 344 -1.34 18.01 -9.46
C ASP A 344 -2.73 17.44 -9.82
N THR A 345 -2.87 16.91 -11.05
CA THR A 345 -4.08 16.22 -11.52
C THR A 345 -3.88 14.70 -11.48
N TYR A 346 -4.99 13.96 -11.47
CA TYR A 346 -4.96 12.49 -11.49
C TYR A 346 -4.19 11.97 -12.70
N ASP A 347 -4.47 12.42 -13.92
CA ASP A 347 -3.71 11.97 -15.09
C ASP A 347 -2.27 12.51 -15.09
N GLY A 348 -2.04 13.69 -14.50
CA GLY A 348 -0.74 14.35 -14.44
C GLY A 348 0.29 13.58 -13.61
N ILE A 349 -0.10 13.03 -12.46
CA ILE A 349 0.82 12.26 -11.60
C ILE A 349 1.38 11.02 -12.31
N TYR A 350 0.62 10.39 -13.22
CA TYR A 350 1.08 9.28 -14.05
C TYR A 350 1.81 9.76 -15.31
N ALA A 351 1.10 10.51 -16.17
CA ALA A 351 1.58 10.88 -17.49
C ALA A 351 2.77 11.84 -17.42
N CYS A 352 2.62 12.94 -16.71
CA CYS A 352 3.70 13.91 -16.54
C CYS A 352 4.76 13.42 -15.56
N GLY A 353 4.39 12.60 -14.58
CA GLY A 353 5.36 11.92 -13.73
C GLY A 353 6.32 11.04 -14.53
N LEU A 354 5.81 10.16 -15.41
CA LEU A 354 6.63 9.34 -16.31
C LEU A 354 7.55 10.21 -17.18
N MET A 355 7.00 11.28 -17.78
CA MET A 355 7.79 12.19 -18.61
C MET A 355 8.89 12.93 -17.84
N ARG A 356 8.70 13.20 -16.55
CA ARG A 356 9.76 13.77 -15.70
C ARG A 356 10.90 12.78 -15.54
N PHE A 357 10.60 11.52 -15.22
CA PHE A 357 11.62 10.47 -15.11
C PHE A 357 12.38 10.25 -16.43
N ASP A 358 11.68 10.22 -17.57
CA ASP A 358 12.31 10.09 -18.89
C ASP A 358 13.27 11.27 -19.20
N LYS A 359 13.00 12.48 -18.68
CA LYS A 359 13.83 13.68 -18.88
C LYS A 359 15.05 13.77 -17.96
N LEU A 360 15.17 12.92 -16.93
CA LEU A 360 16.31 12.97 -15.99
C LEU A 360 17.64 12.56 -16.64
N GLY A 361 17.61 11.89 -17.79
CA GLY A 361 18.82 11.39 -18.46
C GLY A 361 19.53 10.24 -17.73
N VAL A 362 18.92 9.71 -16.65
CA VAL A 362 19.43 8.59 -15.86
C VAL A 362 18.49 7.40 -16.02
N GLY A 363 19.03 6.20 -16.19
CA GLY A 363 18.23 4.99 -16.25
C GLY A 363 17.38 4.78 -14.98
N ILE A 364 16.16 4.27 -15.15
CA ILE A 364 15.20 4.16 -14.03
C ILE A 364 15.70 3.23 -12.91
N VAL A 365 16.33 2.11 -13.26
CA VAL A 365 16.91 1.16 -12.30
C VAL A 365 18.01 1.79 -11.44
N PRO A 366 19.10 2.36 -12.00
CA PRO A 366 20.14 2.97 -11.18
C PRO A 366 19.67 4.21 -10.41
N LEU A 367 18.65 4.93 -10.88
CA LEU A 367 18.05 6.04 -10.13
C LEU A 367 17.34 5.52 -8.86
N TRP A 368 16.41 4.58 -9.03
CA TRP A 368 15.62 4.07 -7.92
C TRP A 368 16.44 3.28 -6.90
N ARG A 369 17.50 2.57 -7.33
CA ARG A 369 18.45 1.95 -6.39
C ARG A 369 19.10 3.00 -5.49
N ALA A 370 19.58 4.10 -6.06
CA ALA A 370 20.17 5.19 -5.30
C ALA A 370 19.14 5.89 -4.40
N MET A 371 17.90 6.05 -4.84
CA MET A 371 16.82 6.59 -4.01
C MET A 371 16.52 5.67 -2.81
N MET A 372 16.40 4.36 -3.04
CA MET A 372 16.19 3.37 -1.97
C MET A 372 17.34 3.38 -0.96
N GLU A 373 18.59 3.40 -1.43
CA GLU A 373 19.78 3.49 -0.57
C GLU A 373 19.80 4.80 0.23
N ALA A 374 19.47 5.94 -0.39
CA ALA A 374 19.42 7.23 0.29
C ALA A 374 18.30 7.29 1.35
N ALA A 375 17.12 6.74 1.04
CA ALA A 375 16.01 6.62 1.98
C ALA A 375 16.40 5.75 3.19
N GLU A 376 17.05 4.61 2.97
CA GLU A 376 17.53 3.76 4.06
C GLU A 376 18.69 4.39 4.84
N ALA A 377 19.54 5.20 4.22
CA ALA A 377 20.63 5.89 4.89
C ALA A 377 20.14 7.03 5.79
N THR A 378 19.06 7.70 5.40
CA THR A 378 18.58 8.93 6.07
C THR A 378 17.31 8.72 6.88
N GLY A 379 16.51 7.70 6.57
CA GLY A 379 15.14 7.55 7.05
C GLY A 379 14.14 8.49 6.36
N ALA A 380 14.54 9.25 5.33
CA ALA A 380 13.69 10.21 4.66
C ALA A 380 12.74 9.55 3.65
N ALA A 381 11.62 10.20 3.39
CA ALA A 381 10.76 9.86 2.26
C ALA A 381 11.44 10.23 0.93
N TYR A 382 11.04 9.54 -0.14
CA TYR A 382 11.39 9.89 -1.51
C TYR A 382 10.89 11.30 -1.81
N SER A 383 11.75 12.10 -2.43
CA SER A 383 11.45 13.51 -2.68
C SER A 383 12.16 13.99 -3.94
N GLN A 384 11.68 15.10 -4.49
CA GLN A 384 12.33 15.75 -5.62
C GLN A 384 13.79 16.11 -5.28
N GLN A 385 14.04 16.60 -4.07
CA GLN A 385 15.40 16.94 -3.62
C GLN A 385 16.33 15.72 -3.66
N MET A 386 15.83 14.53 -3.27
CA MET A 386 16.60 13.29 -3.35
C MET A 386 16.95 12.95 -4.81
N ILE A 387 15.97 13.06 -5.72
CA ILE A 387 16.18 12.87 -7.16
C ILE A 387 17.24 13.85 -7.69
N ASP A 388 17.09 15.15 -7.42
CA ASP A 388 18.00 16.20 -7.90
C ASP A 388 19.44 15.98 -7.42
N THR A 389 19.60 15.57 -6.17
CA THR A 389 20.90 15.25 -5.56
C THR A 389 21.56 14.07 -6.28
N ILE A 390 20.80 13.00 -6.54
CA ILE A 390 21.31 11.80 -7.21
C ILE A 390 21.67 12.09 -8.67
N VAL A 391 20.84 12.86 -9.37
CA VAL A 391 21.05 13.20 -10.77
C VAL A 391 22.26 14.12 -10.94
N SER A 392 22.43 15.10 -10.05
CA SER A 392 23.56 16.06 -10.10
C SER A 392 24.91 15.45 -9.71
N ALA A 393 24.93 14.27 -9.07
CA ALA A 393 26.15 13.54 -8.72
C ALA A 393 26.69 12.65 -9.86
N LYS A 394 26.00 12.59 -11.00
CA LYS A 394 26.38 11.85 -12.20
C LYS A 394 26.75 12.83 -13.31
#